data_AF-A0A445MST0-F1
#
_entry.id   AF-A0A445MST0-F1
#
_cell.length_a   1.000
_cell.length_b   1.000
_cell.length_c   1.000
_cell.angle_alpha   90.00
_cell.angle_beta   90.00
_cell.angle_gamma   90.00
#
_symmetry.space_group_name_H-M   'P 1'
#
loop_
_entity.id
_entity.type
_entity.pdbx_description
1 polymer ?
#
loop_
_entity_poly.entity_id
_entity_poly.type
_entity_poly.pdbx_seq_one_letter_code
_entity_poly.pdbx_strand_id
1 'polypeptide(L)'
;MIVENIFVEVSVIFGLVTLIGIVGQKLRQPLIIMFIATGILAGPAGLGIIQSHDQIELLADMGIALLLFIVGLKLDLHLIRATGPVALATGLGQIIFTLLIGFGIAIALKMSFLSAAYVSVALTFSSTIIYIKRHWQN
;
A
#
# COMPACT_ATOMS: atom_id res chain seq x y z
N MET A 1 4.63 -21.32 -23.41
CA MET A 1 5.93 -21.92 -23.07
C MET A 1 6.98 -20.93 -22.53
N ILE A 2 7.18 -19.72 -23.09
CA ILE A 2 8.17 -18.75 -22.51
C ILE A 2 7.64 -18.05 -21.23
N VAL A 3 6.32 -17.84 -21.13
CA VAL A 3 5.67 -17.10 -20.01
C VAL A 3 5.41 -17.99 -18.79
N GLU A 4 5.66 -19.30 -18.85
CA GLU A 4 5.54 -20.20 -17.68
C GLU A 4 6.79 -20.17 -16.77
N ASN A 5 7.78 -19.36 -17.12
CA ASN A 5 9.00 -19.24 -16.33
C ASN A 5 8.92 -18.01 -15.41
N ILE A 6 9.01 -18.24 -14.11
CA ILE A 6 8.95 -17.21 -13.06
C ILE A 6 9.93 -16.05 -13.32
N PHE A 7 11.13 -16.31 -13.85
CA PHE A 7 12.09 -15.25 -14.14
C PHE A 7 11.62 -14.33 -15.26
N VAL A 8 10.91 -14.87 -16.25
CA VAL A 8 10.32 -14.09 -17.34
C VAL A 8 9.13 -13.29 -16.81
N GLU A 9 8.25 -13.90 -16.02
CA GLU A 9 7.11 -13.20 -15.41
C GLU A 9 7.57 -11.99 -14.59
N VAL A 10 8.53 -12.19 -13.68
CA VAL A 10 9.08 -11.12 -12.85
C VAL A 10 9.76 -10.04 -13.70
N SER A 11 10.51 -10.43 -14.73
CA SER A 11 11.15 -9.48 -15.65
C SER A 11 10.12 -8.62 -16.40
N VAL A 12 9.03 -9.24 -16.88
CA VAL A 12 7.95 -8.53 -17.56
C VAL A 12 7.21 -7.60 -16.60
N ILE A 13 6.92 -8.05 -15.37
CA ILE A 13 6.31 -7.20 -14.33
C ILE A 13 7.19 -5.98 -14.05
N PHE A 14 8.50 -6.15 -13.87
CA PHE A 14 9.41 -5.02 -13.67
C PHE A 14 9.49 -4.10 -14.90
N GLY A 15 9.49 -4.66 -16.11
CA GLY A 15 9.44 -3.87 -17.34
C GLY A 15 8.16 -3.02 -17.44
N LEU A 16 6.99 -3.64 -17.22
CA LEU A 16 5.69 -2.97 -17.23
C LEU A 16 5.59 -1.89 -16.16
N VAL A 17 5.99 -2.21 -14.92
CA VAL A 17 5.91 -1.25 -13.81
C VAL A 17 6.82 -0.05 -14.03
N THR A 18 7.97 -0.26 -14.67
CA THR A 18 8.91 0.81 -15.03
C THR A 18 8.29 1.71 -16.11
N LEU A 19 7.76 1.12 -17.19
CA LEU A 19 7.14 1.87 -18.28
C LEU A 19 5.94 2.69 -17.80
N ILE A 20 5.01 2.02 -17.10
CA ILE A 20 3.81 2.64 -16.55
C ILE A 20 4.19 3.68 -15.49
N GLY A 21 5.19 3.40 -14.64
CA GLY A 21 5.72 4.34 -13.66
C GLY A 21 6.33 5.60 -14.28
N ILE A 22 7.03 5.50 -15.42
CA ILE A 22 7.55 6.66 -16.16
C ILE A 22 6.41 7.50 -16.71
N VAL A 23 5.40 6.86 -17.33
CA VAL A 23 4.21 7.54 -17.85
C VAL A 23 3.48 8.26 -16.72
N GLY A 24 3.25 7.59 -15.59
CA GLY A 24 2.59 8.18 -14.43
C GLY A 24 3.36 9.36 -13.85
N GLN A 25 4.69 9.28 -13.76
CA GLN A 25 5.51 10.41 -13.33
C GLN A 25 5.38 11.61 -14.27
N LYS A 26 5.37 11.40 -15.60
CA LYS A 26 5.15 12.47 -16.57
C LYS A 26 3.77 13.11 -16.42
N LEU A 27 2.77 12.31 -16.05
CA LEU A 27 1.41 12.76 -15.72
C LEU A 27 1.25 13.30 -14.29
N ARG A 28 2.35 13.40 -13.52
CA ARG A 28 2.39 13.85 -12.12
C ARG A 28 1.54 13.00 -11.17
N GLN A 29 1.36 11.72 -11.49
CA GLN A 29 0.65 10.76 -10.66
C GLN A 29 1.57 10.13 -9.61
N PRO A 30 1.09 9.91 -8.37
CA PRO A 30 1.78 9.10 -7.38
C PRO A 30 2.15 7.71 -7.91
N LEU A 31 3.41 7.29 -7.72
CA LEU A 31 3.91 5.99 -8.20
C LEU A 31 3.10 4.79 -7.69
N ILE A 32 2.57 4.86 -6.47
CA ILE A 32 1.77 3.77 -5.90
C ILE A 32 0.53 3.46 -6.75
N ILE A 33 -0.09 4.49 -7.33
CA ILE A 33 -1.25 4.33 -8.23
C ILE A 33 -0.82 3.58 -9.48
N MET A 34 0.37 3.90 -10.01
CA MET A 34 0.91 3.23 -11.18
C MET A 34 1.27 1.77 -10.90
N PHE A 35 1.75 1.45 -9.69
CA PHE A 35 2.07 0.08 -9.28
C PHE A 35 0.80 -0.77 -9.16
N ILE A 36 -0.25 -0.23 -8.53
CA ILE A 36 -1.57 -0.89 -8.45
C ILE A 36 -2.15 -1.10 -9.85
N ALA A 37 -2.13 -0.07 -10.69
CA ALA A 37 -2.61 -0.17 -12.07
C ALA A 37 -1.85 -1.23 -12.86
N THR A 38 -0.52 -1.29 -12.70
CA THR A 38 0.30 -2.32 -13.34
C THR A 38 -0.09 -3.72 -12.84
N GLY A 39 -0.30 -3.90 -11.54
CA GLY A 39 -0.73 -5.18 -10.98
C GLY A 39 -2.09 -5.63 -11.51
N ILE A 40 -3.06 -4.71 -11.61
CA ILE A 40 -4.38 -5.00 -12.20
C ILE A 40 -4.24 -5.37 -13.68
N LEU A 41 -3.41 -4.65 -14.43
CA LEU A 41 -3.18 -4.91 -15.86
C LEU A 41 -2.40 -6.20 -16.12
N ALA A 42 -1.40 -6.53 -15.30
CA ALA A 42 -0.58 -7.72 -15.47
C ALA A 42 -1.25 -8.98 -14.90
N GLY A 43 -2.15 -8.81 -13.92
CA GLY A 43 -2.91 -9.89 -13.30
C GLY A 43 -4.03 -10.46 -14.18
N PRO A 44 -4.78 -11.44 -13.65
CA PRO A 44 -5.81 -12.18 -14.40
C PRO A 44 -6.99 -11.31 -14.86
N ALA A 45 -7.24 -10.18 -14.20
CA ALA A 45 -8.28 -9.23 -14.61
C ALA A 45 -7.90 -8.40 -15.86
N GLY A 46 -6.62 -8.35 -16.21
CA GLY A 46 -6.09 -7.61 -17.36
C GLY A 46 -5.57 -8.54 -18.45
N LEU A 47 -4.25 -8.58 -18.61
CA LEU A 47 -3.55 -9.34 -19.65
C LEU A 47 -3.27 -10.79 -19.26
N GLY A 48 -3.48 -11.17 -17.99
CA GLY A 48 -3.24 -12.54 -17.51
C GLY A 48 -1.80 -13.02 -17.68
N ILE A 49 -0.83 -12.10 -17.59
CA ILE A 49 0.59 -12.40 -17.76
C ILE A 49 1.10 -13.20 -16.56
N ILE A 50 0.56 -12.91 -15.38
CA ILE A 50 0.92 -13.56 -14.13
C ILE A 50 0.18 -14.90 -14.03
N GLN A 51 0.94 -15.98 -13.97
CA GLN A 51 0.44 -17.34 -13.80
C GLN A 51 1.00 -17.97 -12.52
N SER A 52 2.23 -17.62 -12.16
CA SER A 52 2.96 -18.11 -10.97
C SER A 52 2.63 -17.32 -9.69
N HIS A 53 1.35 -17.37 -9.26
CA HIS A 53 0.83 -16.54 -8.17
C HIS A 53 1.54 -16.80 -6.83
N ASP A 54 1.69 -18.07 -6.43
CA ASP A 54 2.29 -18.45 -5.14
C ASP A 54 3.75 -17.98 -5.03
N GLN A 55 4.52 -18.08 -6.13
CA GLN A 55 5.93 -17.67 -6.15
C GLN A 55 6.09 -16.15 -6.10
N ILE A 56 5.20 -15.42 -6.79
CA ILE A 56 5.19 -13.96 -6.75
C ILE A 56 4.74 -13.45 -5.38
N GLU A 57 3.77 -14.11 -4.75
CA GLU A 57 3.35 -13.81 -3.37
C GLU A 57 4.49 -14.02 -2.38
N LEU A 58 5.21 -15.15 -2.47
CA LEU A 58 6.38 -15.39 -1.63
C LEU A 58 7.46 -14.30 -1.82
N LEU A 59 7.72 -13.89 -3.06
CA LEU A 59 8.67 -12.82 -3.36
C LEU A 59 8.21 -11.47 -2.80
N ALA A 60 6.91 -11.17 -2.86
CA ALA A 60 6.32 -9.97 -2.30
C ALA A 60 6.46 -9.95 -0.77
N ASP A 61 6.18 -11.06 -0.09
CA ASP A 61 6.34 -11.21 1.35
C ASP A 61 7.79 -11.04 1.79
N MET A 62 8.74 -11.62 1.05
CA MET A 62 10.17 -11.38 1.28
C MET A 62 10.53 -9.89 1.12
N GLY A 63 10.01 -9.23 0.09
CA GLY A 63 10.20 -7.80 -0.15
C GLY A 63 9.65 -6.94 0.99
N ILE A 64 8.43 -7.25 1.48
CA ILE A 64 7.81 -6.56 2.63
C ILE A 64 8.64 -6.80 3.89
N ALA A 65 9.06 -8.03 4.16
CA ALA A 65 9.89 -8.36 5.32
C ALA A 65 11.22 -7.60 5.31
N LEU A 66 11.91 -7.56 4.16
CA LEU A 66 13.16 -6.80 3.99
C LEU A 66 12.93 -5.30 4.15
N LEU A 67 11.83 -4.75 3.59
CA LEU A 67 11.47 -3.35 3.75
C LEU A 67 11.23 -3.00 5.22
N LEU A 68 10.42 -3.80 5.93
CA LEU A 68 10.14 -3.59 7.35
C LEU A 68 11.38 -3.77 8.22
N PHE A 69 12.28 -4.67 7.86
CA PHE A 69 13.58 -4.82 8.52
C PHE A 69 14.44 -3.56 8.35
N ILE A 70 14.58 -3.03 7.14
CA ILE A 70 15.33 -1.80 6.87
C ILE A 70 14.70 -0.59 7.58
N VAL A 71 13.37 -0.49 7.56
CA VAL A 71 12.64 0.55 8.31
C VAL A 71 12.95 0.44 9.81
N GLY A 72 12.94 -0.80 10.34
CA GLY A 72 13.31 -1.09 11.71
C GLY A 72 14.74 -0.67 12.06
N LEU A 73 15.71 -0.95 11.19
CA LEU A 73 17.12 -0.53 11.39
C LEU A 73 17.30 0.98 11.41
N LYS A 74 16.41 1.74 10.76
CA LYS A 74 16.43 3.21 10.73
C LYS A 74 15.66 3.86 11.89
N LEU A 75 15.04 3.07 12.78
CA LEU A 75 14.29 3.61 13.92
C LEU A 75 15.24 4.15 14.99
N ASP A 76 15.10 5.44 15.30
CA ASP A 76 15.74 6.06 16.45
C ASP A 76 14.86 5.92 17.70
N LEU A 77 15.27 5.05 18.62
CA LEU A 77 14.57 4.81 19.88
C LEU A 77 14.48 6.06 20.76
N HIS A 78 15.44 6.99 20.64
CA HIS A 78 15.41 8.25 21.38
C HIS A 78 14.29 9.15 20.86
N LEU A 79 14.18 9.29 19.54
CA LEU A 79 13.10 10.03 18.90
C LEU A 79 11.73 9.42 19.21
N ILE A 80 11.62 8.08 19.20
CA ILE A 80 10.38 7.39 19.58
C ILE A 80 10.00 7.68 21.03
N ARG A 81 10.94 7.72 21.98
CA ARG A 81 10.62 8.04 23.38
C ARG A 81 10.20 9.50 23.55
N ALA A 82 10.86 10.43 22.86
CA ALA A 82 10.57 11.85 22.95
C ALA A 82 9.21 12.22 22.31
N THR A 83 8.89 11.62 21.16
CA THR A 83 7.67 11.93 20.39
C THR A 83 6.55 10.92 20.62
N GLY A 84 6.84 9.78 21.24
CA GLY A 84 5.95 8.63 21.39
C GLY A 84 4.61 8.94 22.05
N PRO A 85 4.56 9.62 23.21
CA PRO A 85 3.28 9.96 23.85
C PRO A 85 2.39 10.82 22.96
N VAL A 86 2.97 11.81 22.27
CA VAL A 86 2.24 12.69 21.34
C VAL A 86 1.80 11.91 20.11
N ALA A 87 2.68 11.07 19.54
CA ALA A 87 2.36 10.21 18.39
C ALA A 87 1.26 9.19 18.72
N LEU A 88 1.27 8.62 19.92
CA LEU A 88 0.22 7.71 20.40
C LEU A 88 -1.10 8.45 20.62
N ALA A 89 -1.09 9.60 21.29
CA ALA A 89 -2.30 10.39 21.52
C ALA A 89 -2.94 10.85 20.21
N THR A 90 -2.14 11.36 19.28
CA THR A 90 -2.60 11.80 17.96
C THR A 90 -3.04 10.63 17.07
N GLY A 91 -2.30 9.52 17.08
CA GLY A 91 -2.65 8.31 16.33
C GLY A 91 -3.94 7.66 16.83
N LEU A 92 -4.09 7.45 18.14
CA LEU A 92 -5.32 6.92 18.74
C LEU A 92 -6.50 7.88 18.55
N GLY A 93 -6.27 9.18 18.72
CA GLY A 93 -7.28 10.21 18.45
C GLY A 93 -7.75 10.16 17.00
N GLN A 94 -6.82 10.07 16.04
CA GLN A 94 -7.14 9.90 14.62
C GLN A 94 -7.93 8.62 14.38
N ILE A 95 -7.49 7.48 14.92
CA ILE A 95 -8.17 6.19 14.77
C ILE A 95 -9.63 6.28 15.23
N ILE A 96 -9.87 6.74 16.47
CA ILE A 96 -11.22 6.85 17.03
C ILE A 96 -12.08 7.80 16.21
N PHE A 97 -11.54 8.97 15.86
CA PHE A 97 -12.27 9.98 15.09
C PHE A 97 -12.67 9.47 13.71
N THR A 98 -11.72 8.86 12.98
CA THR A 98 -11.97 8.36 11.62
C THR A 98 -12.92 7.18 11.63
N LEU A 99 -12.82 6.31 12.65
CA LEU A 99 -13.74 5.19 12.85
C LEU A 99 -15.17 5.67 13.09
N LEU A 100 -15.38 6.63 14.01
CA LEU A 100 -16.70 7.14 14.34
C LEU A 100 -17.36 7.85 13.14
N ILE A 101 -16.61 8.70 12.45
CA ILE A 101 -17.13 9.41 11.27
C ILE A 101 -17.37 8.44 10.12
N GLY A 102 -16.40 7.58 9.80
CA GLY A 102 -16.53 6.59 8.74
C GLY A 102 -17.70 5.65 8.97
N PHE A 103 -17.92 5.22 10.22
CA PHE A 103 -19.06 4.41 10.60
C PHE A 103 -20.38 5.17 10.45
N GLY A 104 -20.46 6.42 10.92
CA GLY A 104 -21.63 7.27 10.76
C GLY A 104 -22.02 7.49 9.30
N ILE A 105 -21.03 7.73 8.43
CA ILE A 105 -21.24 7.85 6.98
C ILE A 105 -21.74 6.53 6.40
N ALA A 106 -21.13 5.39 6.75
CA ALA A 106 -21.53 4.08 6.22
C ALA A 106 -22.96 3.70 6.63
N ILE A 107 -23.38 3.99 7.86
CA ILE A 107 -24.77 3.82 8.31
C ILE A 107 -25.71 4.77 7.57
N ALA A 108 -25.31 6.03 7.33
CA ALA A 108 -26.10 6.98 6.54
C ALA A 108 -26.29 6.50 5.07
N LEU A 109 -25.32 5.77 4.53
CA LEU A 109 -25.40 5.07 3.25
C LEU A 109 -26.24 3.77 3.30
N LYS A 110 -26.93 3.51 4.41
CA LYS A 110 -27.79 2.33 4.65
C LYS A 110 -27.04 0.99 4.62
N MET A 111 -25.75 0.98 4.93
CA MET A 111 -25.01 -0.27 5.10
C MET A 111 -25.45 -1.00 6.37
N SER A 112 -25.35 -2.33 6.38
CA SER A 112 -25.57 -3.11 7.60
C SER A 112 -24.56 -2.72 8.68
N PHE A 113 -24.91 -2.88 9.96
CA PHE A 113 -24.01 -2.55 11.08
C PHE A 113 -22.63 -3.23 10.94
N LEU A 114 -22.63 -4.51 10.56
CA LEU A 114 -21.40 -5.28 10.38
C LEU A 114 -20.57 -4.76 9.20
N SER A 115 -21.21 -4.48 8.05
CA SER A 115 -20.53 -3.92 6.88
C SER A 115 -19.98 -2.52 7.16
N ALA A 116 -20.74 -1.68 7.86
CA ALA A 116 -20.31 -0.34 8.26
C ALA A 116 -19.09 -0.38 9.18
N ALA A 117 -19.05 -1.33 10.12
CA ALA A 117 -17.90 -1.53 11.01
C ALA A 117 -16.65 -1.97 10.23
N TYR A 118 -16.78 -2.91 9.29
CA TYR A 118 -15.65 -3.32 8.46
C TYR A 118 -15.10 -2.17 7.61
N VAL A 119 -15.98 -1.40 6.98
CA VAL A 119 -15.57 -0.26 6.15
C VAL A 119 -14.91 0.83 6.99
N SER A 120 -15.47 1.18 8.15
CA SER A 120 -14.89 2.23 9.01
C SER A 120 -13.50 1.85 9.54
N VAL A 121 -13.29 0.58 9.90
CA VAL A 121 -11.96 0.07 10.27
C VAL A 121 -11.01 0.15 9.08
N ALA A 122 -11.44 -0.28 7.88
CA ALA A 122 -10.62 -0.23 6.67
C ALA A 122 -10.17 1.20 6.33
N LEU A 123 -11.07 2.18 6.48
CA LEU A 123 -10.79 3.60 6.24
C LEU A 123 -9.78 4.21 7.23
N THR A 124 -9.57 3.57 8.38
CA THR A 124 -8.68 4.07 9.42
C THR A 124 -7.20 3.87 9.09
N PHE A 125 -6.87 2.86 8.26
CA PHE A 125 -5.50 2.59 7.87
C PHE A 125 -4.95 3.68 6.93
N SER A 126 -3.86 4.31 7.34
CA SER A 126 -3.15 5.32 6.55
C SER A 126 -1.84 4.75 5.98
N SER A 127 -1.51 5.12 4.74
CA SER A 127 -0.23 4.78 4.12
C SER A 127 0.83 5.85 4.43
N THR A 128 1.50 5.73 5.58
CA THR A 128 2.49 6.69 6.10
C THR A 128 3.65 6.98 5.13
N ILE A 129 4.03 6.00 4.29
CA ILE A 129 5.11 6.11 3.30
C ILE A 129 4.81 7.22 2.25
N ILE A 130 3.54 7.45 1.91
CA ILE A 130 3.15 8.43 0.88
C ILE A 130 3.35 9.86 1.40
N TYR A 131 2.99 10.11 2.66
CA TYR A 131 3.18 11.41 3.29
C TYR A 131 4.67 11.73 3.46
N ILE A 132 5.46 10.74 3.89
CA ILE A 132 6.90 10.92 4.09
C ILE A 132 7.60 11.31 2.78
N LYS A 133 7.28 10.68 1.65
CA LYS A 133 7.89 11.04 0.35
C LYS A 133 7.64 12.50 -0.06
N ARG A 134 6.48 13.07 0.29
CA ARG A 134 6.17 14.50 0.06
C ARG A 134 7.10 15.42 0.85
N HIS A 135 7.53 14.99 2.05
CA HIS A 135 8.36 15.79 2.94
C HIS A 135 9.85 15.76 2.57
N TRP A 136 10.33 14.69 1.92
CA TRP A 136 11.71 14.60 1.40
C TRP A 136 11.93 15.29 0.04
N GLN A 137 10.88 15.84 -0.59
CA GLN A 137 10.98 16.53 -1.87
C GLN A 137 11.04 18.06 -1.76
N ASN A 138 10.99 18.61 -0.53
CA ASN A 138 11.15 20.04 -0.24
C ASN A 138 12.41 20.29 0.59
#